data_AF-A0AAI8MIT0-F1
#
_entry.id   AF-A0AAI8MIT0-F1
#
_cell.length_a   1.000
_cell.length_b   1.000
_cell.length_c   1.000
_cell.angle_alpha   90.00
_cell.angle_beta   90.00
_cell.angle_gamma   90.00
#
_symmetry.space_group_name_H-M   'P 1'
#
loop_
_entity.id
_entity.type
_entity.pdbx_description
1 polymer ?
#
loop_
_entity_poly.entity_id
_entity_poly.type
_entity_poly.pdbx_seq_one_letter_code
_entity_poly.pdbx_strand_id
1 'polypeptide(L)'
;MRPVNSGTPRMSRFILLTCMAFASAFVGISWALRGFPTYSFSLIGELRPTLTTTFGDESSKARNRKMWEAEHTAMSDKNPKLDALRMDALQAGTAYAMSPCDDTMKANLIAATSAYARGYAEIYDCSTPAMGMFCSEKKRDQANAAYSTPLDMRVRTALAEAFEQKGVVKEDFPEDIRLTVQQFAGPGLWSDPSPICLPRQRATASRK
;
A
#
# COMPACT_ATOMS: atom_id res chain seq x y z
N MET A 1 -10.39 83.99 9.24
CA MET A 1 -10.80 83.41 7.94
C MET A 1 -10.38 81.94 7.90
N ARG A 2 -11.36 81.03 7.74
CA ARG A 2 -11.21 79.72 7.06
C ARG A 2 -11.25 79.99 5.54
N PRO A 3 -10.70 79.12 4.64
CA PRO A 3 -11.13 77.72 4.43
C PRO A 3 -9.95 76.73 4.47
N VAL A 4 -10.06 75.54 5.08
CA VAL A 4 -10.72 74.31 4.59
C VAL A 4 -10.24 73.90 3.18
N ASN A 5 -9.39 72.88 3.13
CA ASN A 5 -9.61 71.80 2.16
C ASN A 5 -9.28 70.44 2.79
N SER A 6 -10.34 69.91 3.41
CA SER A 6 -10.55 68.52 3.75
C SER A 6 -10.55 67.63 2.49
N GLY A 7 -9.60 66.72 2.39
CA GLY A 7 -9.45 65.78 1.26
C GLY A 7 -9.12 64.35 1.71
N THR A 8 -10.02 63.77 2.51
CA THR A 8 -10.39 62.33 2.51
C THR A 8 -9.30 61.25 2.73
N PRO A 9 -8.90 60.95 3.99
CA PRO A 9 -8.33 59.63 4.34
C PRO A 9 -9.33 58.48 4.05
N ARG A 10 -10.62 58.80 3.90
CA ARG A 10 -11.67 57.89 3.42
C ARG A 10 -11.52 57.52 1.95
N MET A 11 -11.09 58.43 1.08
CA MET A 11 -11.09 58.21 -0.38
C MET A 11 -9.91 57.33 -0.79
N SER A 12 -8.73 57.48 -0.16
CA SER A 12 -7.61 56.55 -0.34
C SER A 12 -7.92 55.14 0.19
N ARG A 13 -8.59 55.03 1.33
CA ARG A 13 -9.10 53.74 1.84
C ARG A 13 -10.17 53.14 0.93
N PHE A 14 -11.06 53.96 0.39
CA PHE A 14 -12.09 53.52 -0.55
C PHE A 14 -11.44 52.98 -1.83
N ILE A 15 -10.46 53.70 -2.38
CA ILE A 15 -9.69 53.29 -3.56
C ILE A 15 -8.98 51.96 -3.30
N LEU A 16 -8.28 51.81 -2.17
CA LEU A 16 -7.62 50.56 -1.80
C LEU A 16 -8.60 49.39 -1.64
N LEU A 17 -9.73 49.61 -0.98
CA LEU A 17 -10.77 48.59 -0.82
C LEU A 17 -11.40 48.22 -2.16
N THR A 18 -11.65 49.20 -3.05
CA THR A 18 -12.16 48.93 -4.40
C THR A 18 -11.15 48.21 -5.27
N CYS A 19 -9.85 48.53 -5.19
CA CYS A 19 -8.81 47.82 -5.92
C CYS A 19 -8.64 46.38 -5.41
N MET A 20 -8.70 46.16 -4.09
CA MET A 20 -8.67 44.82 -3.49
C MET A 20 -9.90 43.99 -3.90
N ALA A 21 -11.09 44.61 -3.89
CA ALA A 21 -12.32 43.96 -4.33
C ALA A 21 -12.30 43.64 -5.83
N PHE A 22 -11.73 44.53 -6.65
CA PHE A 22 -11.58 44.29 -8.07
C PHE A 22 -10.57 43.17 -8.34
N ALA A 23 -9.44 43.14 -7.63
CA ALA A 23 -8.47 42.06 -7.74
C ALA A 23 -9.05 40.71 -7.28
N SER A 24 -9.79 40.65 -6.18
CA SER A 24 -10.41 39.41 -5.70
C SER A 24 -11.53 38.94 -6.62
N ALA A 25 -12.33 39.85 -7.18
CA ALA A 25 -13.34 39.52 -8.18
C ALA A 25 -12.70 39.08 -9.51
N PHE A 26 -11.64 39.75 -9.97
CA PHE A 26 -10.98 39.39 -11.23
C PHE A 26 -10.23 38.06 -11.13
N VAL A 27 -9.62 37.76 -9.98
CA VAL A 27 -9.07 36.43 -9.69
C VAL A 27 -10.23 35.42 -9.58
N GLY A 28 -11.24 35.65 -8.76
CA GLY A 28 -12.38 34.73 -8.61
C GLY A 28 -13.09 34.41 -9.94
N ILE A 29 -13.35 35.43 -10.76
CA ILE A 29 -14.00 35.28 -12.08
C ILE A 29 -13.04 34.69 -13.10
N SER A 30 -11.74 35.00 -13.06
CA SER A 30 -10.75 34.33 -13.92
C SER A 30 -10.61 32.85 -13.61
N TRP A 31 -10.77 32.44 -12.35
CA TRP A 31 -10.84 31.03 -11.94
C TRP A 31 -12.19 30.39 -12.29
N ALA A 32 -13.30 31.14 -12.24
CA ALA A 32 -14.61 30.64 -12.69
C ALA A 32 -14.70 30.47 -14.22
N LEU A 33 -14.12 31.37 -15.00
CA LEU A 33 -14.13 31.33 -16.47
C LEU A 33 -13.06 30.41 -17.07
N ARG A 34 -11.91 30.22 -16.41
CA ARG A 34 -10.90 29.23 -16.83
C ARG A 34 -11.21 27.82 -16.32
N GLY A 35 -12.28 27.66 -15.55
CA GLY A 35 -12.53 26.46 -14.75
C GLY A 35 -11.59 26.41 -13.55
N PHE A 36 -12.11 25.97 -12.40
CA PHE A 36 -11.22 25.59 -11.30
C PHE A 36 -10.21 24.56 -11.86
N PRO A 37 -8.92 24.64 -11.53
CA PRO A 37 -8.02 23.51 -11.71
C PRO A 37 -8.49 22.46 -10.72
N THR A 38 -9.52 21.71 -11.11
CA THR A 38 -9.59 20.33 -10.74
C THR A 38 -8.26 19.78 -11.23
N TYR A 39 -7.39 19.39 -10.31
CA TYR A 39 -6.61 18.20 -10.53
C TYR A 39 -7.63 17.06 -10.69
N SER A 40 -8.30 17.05 -11.83
CA SER A 40 -8.87 15.86 -12.39
C SER A 40 -7.66 15.00 -12.66
N PHE A 41 -7.41 14.06 -11.76
CA PHE A 41 -6.96 12.76 -12.21
C PHE A 41 -7.91 12.41 -13.36
N SER A 42 -7.49 12.62 -14.61
CA SER A 42 -8.14 12.02 -15.76
C SER A 42 -7.92 10.52 -15.64
N LEU A 43 -8.75 9.89 -14.82
CA LEU A 43 -8.99 8.44 -14.84
C LEU A 43 -9.74 8.04 -16.12
N ILE A 44 -10.12 9.03 -16.94
CA ILE A 44 -10.72 8.88 -18.25
C ILE A 44 -10.05 9.92 -19.16
N GLY A 45 -8.89 9.55 -19.73
CA GLY A 45 -8.65 9.99 -21.11
C GLY A 45 -9.81 9.45 -21.93
N GLU A 46 -10.25 10.19 -22.95
CA GLU A 46 -11.23 9.68 -23.91
C GLU A 46 -10.74 8.29 -24.37
N LEU A 47 -11.34 7.26 -23.79
CA LEU A 47 -11.11 5.88 -24.17
C LEU A 47 -11.66 5.85 -25.58
N ARG A 48 -10.81 6.13 -26.57
CA ARG A 48 -11.06 5.66 -27.93
C ARG A 48 -11.42 4.20 -27.72
N PRO A 49 -12.65 3.77 -28.04
CA PRO A 49 -13.02 2.38 -27.91
C PRO A 49 -12.17 1.62 -28.93
N THR A 50 -10.96 1.26 -28.51
CA THR A 50 -10.17 0.17 -29.08
C THR A 50 -10.57 -1.12 -28.38
N LEU A 51 -11.75 -1.11 -27.74
CA LEU A 51 -12.45 -2.28 -27.30
C LEU A 51 -13.14 -2.88 -28.54
N THR A 52 -12.41 -3.73 -29.25
CA THR A 52 -13.03 -4.93 -29.81
C THR A 52 -13.44 -5.82 -28.62
N THR A 53 -14.42 -5.39 -27.82
CA THR A 53 -15.00 -6.21 -26.75
C THR A 53 -16.32 -6.74 -27.22
N THR A 54 -16.29 -7.95 -27.77
CA THR A 54 -17.38 -8.89 -27.58
C THR A 54 -17.42 -9.21 -26.07
N PHE A 55 -18.50 -8.76 -25.42
CA PHE A 55 -18.78 -9.06 -24.02
C PHE A 55 -18.82 -10.58 -23.84
N GLY A 56 -17.86 -11.13 -23.10
CA GLY A 56 -17.80 -12.56 -22.83
C GLY A 56 -17.05 -13.41 -23.85
N ASP A 57 -16.05 -12.86 -24.55
CA ASP A 57 -15.17 -13.67 -25.39
C ASP A 57 -14.50 -14.78 -24.59
N GLU A 58 -14.61 -16.02 -25.09
CA GLU A 58 -13.89 -17.21 -24.62
C GLU A 58 -12.38 -16.94 -24.42
N SER A 59 -11.80 -15.97 -25.14
CA SER A 59 -10.42 -15.53 -24.96
C SER A 59 -10.13 -14.92 -23.57
N SER A 60 -11.08 -14.16 -23.01
CA SER A 60 -10.99 -13.58 -21.67
C SER A 60 -11.13 -14.64 -20.58
N LYS A 61 -12.09 -15.56 -20.74
CA LYS A 61 -12.25 -16.72 -19.86
C LYS A 61 -11.02 -17.63 -19.89
N ALA A 62 -10.49 -17.92 -21.08
CA ALA A 62 -9.29 -18.73 -21.24
C ALA A 62 -8.05 -18.06 -20.64
N ARG A 63 -7.91 -16.72 -20.76
CA ARG A 63 -6.85 -15.96 -20.10
C ARG A 63 -6.98 -16.03 -18.58
N ASN A 64 -8.18 -15.81 -18.05
CA ASN A 64 -8.44 -15.89 -16.62
C ASN A 64 -8.20 -17.31 -16.08
N ARG A 65 -8.61 -18.34 -16.83
CA ARG A 65 -8.34 -19.73 -16.46
C ARG A 65 -6.85 -20.03 -16.43
N LYS A 66 -6.07 -19.57 -17.42
CA LYS A 66 -4.61 -19.71 -17.42
C LYS A 66 -3.95 -18.97 -16.25
N MET A 67 -4.42 -17.78 -15.89
CA MET A 67 -3.91 -17.05 -14.73
C MET A 67 -4.25 -17.79 -13.43
N TRP A 68 -5.48 -18.28 -13.29
CA TRP A 68 -5.90 -19.10 -12.15
C TRP A 68 -5.08 -20.40 -12.06
N GLU A 69 -4.90 -21.11 -13.17
CA GLU A 69 -4.07 -22.31 -13.25
C GLU A 69 -2.63 -21.99 -12.83
N ALA A 70 -2.04 -20.90 -13.33
CA ALA A 70 -0.70 -20.48 -12.93
C ALA A 70 -0.62 -20.13 -11.44
N GLU A 71 -1.60 -19.43 -10.89
CA GLU A 71 -1.68 -19.11 -9.46
C GLU A 71 -1.82 -20.37 -8.60
N HIS A 72 -2.39 -21.46 -9.09
CA HIS A 72 -2.59 -22.68 -8.30
C HIS A 72 -1.53 -23.76 -8.58
N THR A 73 -0.72 -23.63 -9.64
CA THR A 73 0.26 -24.64 -10.06
C THR A 73 1.70 -24.15 -10.16
N ALA A 74 1.94 -22.84 -10.17
CA ALA A 74 3.31 -22.31 -10.21
C ALA A 74 4.07 -22.68 -8.94
N MET A 75 5.20 -23.36 -9.13
CA MET A 75 6.14 -23.75 -8.06
C MET A 75 7.47 -22.99 -8.13
N SER A 76 7.71 -22.25 -9.22
CA SER A 76 8.95 -21.50 -9.43
C SER A 76 8.76 -20.44 -10.53
N ASP A 77 9.37 -19.26 -10.35
CA ASP A 77 9.44 -18.21 -11.37
C ASP A 77 10.85 -18.07 -11.96
N LYS A 78 11.62 -19.17 -11.97
CA LYS A 78 13.00 -19.23 -12.50
C LYS A 78 14.00 -18.37 -11.71
N ASN A 79 13.69 -18.04 -10.46
CA ASN A 79 14.62 -17.41 -9.53
C ASN A 79 14.75 -18.28 -8.28
N PRO A 80 15.70 -19.22 -8.22
CA PRO A 80 15.73 -20.25 -7.17
C PRO A 80 15.90 -19.66 -5.76
N LYS A 81 16.59 -18.52 -5.62
CA LYS A 81 16.73 -17.86 -4.32
C LYS A 81 15.40 -17.27 -3.84
N LEU A 82 14.69 -16.59 -4.74
CA LEU A 82 13.41 -15.97 -4.41
C LEU A 82 12.30 -17.02 -4.27
N ASP A 83 12.34 -18.08 -5.08
CA ASP A 83 11.43 -19.22 -4.98
C ASP A 83 11.56 -19.91 -3.61
N ALA A 84 12.77 -20.07 -3.08
CA ALA A 84 12.96 -20.58 -1.72
C ALA A 84 12.29 -19.68 -0.67
N LEU A 85 12.50 -18.36 -0.74
CA LEU A 85 11.86 -17.41 0.18
C LEU A 85 10.32 -17.45 0.09
N ARG A 86 9.76 -17.61 -1.11
CA ARG A 86 8.32 -17.74 -1.33
C ARG A 86 7.79 -19.03 -0.72
N MET A 87 8.45 -20.15 -0.96
CA MET A 87 8.03 -21.44 -0.42
C MET A 87 8.14 -21.47 1.11
N ASP A 88 9.19 -20.91 1.68
CA ASP A 88 9.35 -20.77 3.14
C ASP A 88 8.22 -19.92 3.74
N ALA A 89 7.93 -18.76 3.14
CA ALA A 89 6.85 -17.87 3.61
C ALA A 89 5.48 -18.53 3.47
N LEU A 90 5.22 -19.22 2.36
CA LEU A 90 3.97 -19.95 2.12
C LEU A 90 3.80 -21.07 3.15
N GLN A 91 4.82 -21.90 3.35
CA GLN A 91 4.77 -23.01 4.30
C GLN A 91 4.59 -22.51 5.74
N ALA A 92 5.33 -21.47 6.14
CA ALA A 92 5.21 -20.90 7.47
C ALA A 92 3.83 -20.23 7.69
N GLY A 93 3.29 -19.53 6.69
CA GLY A 93 1.94 -18.96 6.71
C GLY A 93 0.88 -20.03 6.92
N THR A 94 0.89 -21.08 6.09
CA THR A 94 -0.07 -22.18 6.21
C THR A 94 0.08 -22.94 7.53
N ALA A 95 1.31 -23.20 7.99
CA ALA A 95 1.54 -23.89 9.25
C ALA A 95 1.04 -23.08 10.46
N TYR A 96 1.26 -21.77 10.47
CA TYR A 96 0.76 -20.89 11.52
C TYR A 96 -0.76 -20.77 11.48
N ALA A 97 -1.39 -20.67 10.30
CA ALA A 97 -2.85 -20.67 10.18
C ALA A 97 -3.49 -21.93 10.78
N MET A 98 -2.82 -23.09 10.66
CA MET A 98 -3.28 -24.34 11.28
C MET A 98 -3.01 -24.41 12.81
N SER A 99 -2.05 -23.66 13.33
CA SER A 99 -1.63 -23.74 14.73
C SER A 99 -1.14 -22.38 15.26
N PRO A 100 -2.04 -21.38 15.37
CA PRO A 100 -1.65 -20.00 15.68
C PRO A 100 -1.15 -19.78 17.11
N CYS A 101 -1.34 -20.77 17.99
CA CYS A 101 -0.93 -20.72 19.39
C CYS A 101 0.33 -21.55 19.68
N ASP A 102 1.03 -22.02 18.66
CA ASP A 102 2.33 -22.65 18.80
C ASP A 102 3.44 -21.61 18.62
N ASP A 103 4.25 -21.41 19.67
CA ASP A 103 5.33 -20.41 19.67
C ASP A 103 6.39 -20.68 18.58
N THR A 104 6.60 -21.94 18.22
CA THR A 104 7.51 -22.34 17.14
C THR A 104 6.94 -21.93 15.79
N MET A 105 5.65 -22.15 15.56
CA MET A 105 4.99 -21.74 14.32
C MET A 105 4.95 -20.22 14.19
N LYS A 106 4.72 -19.50 15.31
CA LYS A 106 4.84 -18.04 15.36
C LYS A 106 6.25 -17.59 14.97
N ALA A 107 7.29 -18.15 15.58
CA ALA A 107 8.68 -17.80 15.29
C ALA A 107 9.06 -18.08 13.83
N ASN A 108 8.63 -19.22 13.29
CA ASN A 108 8.87 -19.60 11.89
C ASN A 108 8.20 -18.62 10.93
N LEU A 109 6.95 -18.22 11.20
CA LEU A 109 6.24 -17.22 10.41
C LEU A 109 6.95 -15.87 10.42
N ILE A 110 7.38 -15.39 11.59
CA ILE A 110 8.11 -14.13 11.72
C ILE A 110 9.42 -14.19 10.94
N ALA A 111 10.20 -15.28 11.08
CA ALA A 111 11.47 -15.46 10.40
C ALA A 111 11.30 -15.50 8.87
N ALA A 112 10.38 -16.32 8.36
CA ALA A 112 10.13 -16.47 6.94
C ALA A 112 9.60 -15.18 6.31
N THR A 113 8.63 -14.53 6.95
CA THR A 113 8.08 -13.26 6.46
C THR A 113 9.13 -12.15 6.47
N SER A 114 10.00 -12.12 7.50
CA SER A 114 11.11 -11.17 7.57
C SER A 114 12.11 -11.38 6.45
N ALA A 115 12.48 -12.63 6.15
CA ALA A 115 13.41 -12.96 5.07
C ALA A 115 12.82 -12.59 3.70
N TYR A 116 11.54 -12.90 3.48
CA TYR A 116 10.83 -12.55 2.26
C TYR A 116 10.74 -11.02 2.06
N ALA A 117 10.43 -10.28 3.12
CA ALA A 117 10.41 -8.81 3.12
C ALA A 117 11.80 -8.21 2.87
N ARG A 118 12.86 -8.78 3.45
CA ARG A 118 14.23 -8.34 3.19
C ARG A 118 14.64 -8.53 1.74
N GLY A 119 14.28 -9.65 1.11
CA GLY A 119 14.53 -9.84 -0.32
C GLY A 119 13.88 -8.75 -1.19
N TYR A 120 12.68 -8.28 -0.82
CA TYR A 120 12.04 -7.17 -1.52
C TYR A 120 12.79 -5.86 -1.26
N ALA A 121 13.14 -5.60 0.00
CA ALA A 121 13.88 -4.41 0.40
C ALA A 121 15.26 -4.32 -0.27
N GLU A 122 15.93 -5.44 -0.54
CA GLU A 122 17.19 -5.50 -1.27
C GLU A 122 17.06 -5.03 -2.73
N ILE A 123 15.97 -5.38 -3.42
CA ILE A 123 15.73 -4.92 -4.79
C ILE A 123 15.28 -3.46 -4.80
N TYR A 124 14.40 -3.09 -3.86
CA TYR A 124 13.88 -1.74 -3.76
C TYR A 124 14.97 -0.74 -3.35
N ASP A 125 15.91 -1.17 -2.50
CA ASP A 125 17.11 -0.46 -2.06
C ASP A 125 16.84 1.01 -1.74
N CYS A 126 15.88 1.24 -0.83
CA CYS A 126 15.53 2.56 -0.35
C CYS A 126 15.97 2.77 1.10
N SER A 127 16.84 3.74 1.32
CA SER A 127 17.37 4.12 2.64
C SER A 127 16.31 4.64 3.61
N THR A 128 15.20 5.16 3.10
CA THR A 128 14.11 5.76 3.89
C THR A 128 12.75 5.33 3.34
N PRO A 129 12.32 4.07 3.60
CA PRO A 129 11.06 3.54 3.06
C PRO A 129 9.83 4.36 3.48
N ALA A 130 9.87 4.96 4.67
CA ALA A 130 8.83 5.84 5.19
C ALA A 130 8.65 7.14 4.39
N MET A 131 9.70 7.59 3.70
CA MET A 131 9.65 8.75 2.80
C MET A 131 9.76 8.28 1.35
N GLY A 132 8.80 7.44 0.93
CA GLY A 132 8.76 6.79 -0.38
C GLY A 132 8.97 7.71 -1.59
N MET A 133 8.73 9.01 -1.44
CA MET A 133 8.99 10.03 -2.48
C MET A 133 10.47 10.19 -2.84
N PHE A 134 11.39 9.85 -1.94
CA PHE A 134 12.84 9.92 -2.20
C PHE A 134 13.42 8.59 -2.71
N CYS A 135 12.61 7.54 -2.82
CA CYS A 135 13.04 6.26 -3.35
C CYS A 135 13.03 6.27 -4.89
N SER A 136 13.88 5.45 -5.50
CA SER A 136 13.90 5.31 -6.97
C SER A 136 12.65 4.58 -7.47
N GLU A 137 11.85 5.24 -8.32
CA GLU A 137 10.71 4.61 -8.97
C GLU A 137 11.12 3.39 -9.80
N LYS A 138 12.26 3.46 -10.50
CA LYS A 138 12.79 2.33 -11.28
C LYS A 138 13.05 1.10 -10.42
N LYS A 139 13.67 1.28 -9.24
CA LYS A 139 13.91 0.16 -8.31
C LYS A 139 12.61 -0.35 -7.69
N ARG A 140 11.66 0.55 -7.41
CA ARG A 140 10.31 0.18 -6.97
C ARG A 140 9.62 -0.73 -7.97
N ASP A 141 9.63 -0.35 -9.24
CA ASP A 141 8.95 -1.08 -10.31
C ASP A 141 9.64 -2.42 -10.57
N GLN A 142 10.98 -2.46 -10.45
CA GLN A 142 11.74 -3.72 -10.51
C GLN A 142 11.39 -4.67 -9.35
N ALA A 143 11.31 -4.16 -8.12
CA ALA A 143 10.90 -4.94 -6.96
C ALA A 143 9.46 -5.43 -7.10
N ASN A 144 8.54 -4.56 -7.53
CA ASN A 144 7.15 -4.92 -7.80
C ASN A 144 7.03 -5.99 -8.89
N ALA A 145 7.79 -5.87 -9.98
CA ALA A 145 7.79 -6.86 -11.06
C ALA A 145 8.33 -8.21 -10.58
N ALA A 146 9.35 -8.21 -9.72
CA ALA A 146 9.90 -9.42 -9.13
C ALA A 146 8.95 -10.07 -8.09
N TYR A 147 8.10 -9.30 -7.42
CA TYR A 147 7.21 -9.72 -6.32
C TYR A 147 5.70 -9.69 -6.67
N SER A 148 5.37 -9.76 -7.96
CA SER A 148 3.99 -9.80 -8.48
C SER A 148 3.69 -11.06 -9.31
N THR A 149 4.47 -12.11 -9.08
CA THR A 149 4.28 -13.40 -9.75
C THR A 149 3.05 -14.15 -9.20
N PRO A 150 2.55 -15.17 -9.90
CA PRO A 150 1.48 -16.02 -9.38
C PRO A 150 1.86 -16.70 -8.04
N LEU A 151 3.14 -17.05 -7.84
CA LEU A 151 3.61 -17.61 -6.58
C LEU A 151 3.58 -16.56 -5.45
N ASP A 152 3.93 -15.31 -5.74
CA ASP A 152 3.82 -14.20 -4.77
C ASP A 152 2.37 -13.93 -4.35
N MET A 153 1.40 -14.12 -5.26
CA MET A 153 -0.02 -14.00 -4.93
C MET A 153 -0.44 -15.05 -3.91
N ARG A 154 -0.03 -16.31 -4.09
CA ARG A 154 -0.26 -17.38 -3.11
C ARG A 154 0.36 -17.07 -1.75
N VAL A 155 1.59 -16.55 -1.75
CA VAL A 155 2.28 -16.14 -0.52
C VAL A 155 1.49 -15.06 0.20
N ARG A 156 1.05 -14.02 -0.51
CA ARG A 156 0.23 -12.94 0.08
C ARG A 156 -1.08 -13.47 0.68
N THR A 157 -1.76 -14.38 -0.02
CA THR A 157 -2.99 -15.00 0.49
C THR A 157 -2.72 -15.81 1.76
N ALA A 158 -1.71 -16.68 1.75
CA ALA A 158 -1.35 -17.49 2.92
C ALA A 158 -0.90 -16.62 4.11
N LEU A 159 -0.14 -15.55 3.86
CA LEU A 159 0.24 -14.60 4.89
C LEU A 159 -0.99 -13.87 5.45
N ALA A 160 -1.89 -13.38 4.59
CA ALA A 160 -3.11 -12.71 5.04
C ALA A 160 -3.94 -13.60 5.98
N GLU A 161 -4.18 -14.86 5.62
CA GLU A 161 -4.88 -15.84 6.46
C GLU A 161 -4.16 -16.10 7.80
N ALA A 162 -2.82 -16.14 7.78
CA ALA A 162 -2.01 -16.28 8.99
C ALA A 162 -2.12 -15.06 9.90
N PHE A 163 -2.05 -13.84 9.36
CA PHE A 163 -2.14 -12.60 10.12
C PHE A 163 -3.57 -12.31 10.63
N GLU A 164 -4.61 -12.86 9.98
CA GLU A 164 -5.98 -12.82 10.49
C GLU A 164 -6.15 -13.54 11.83
N GLN A 165 -5.25 -14.47 12.18
CA GLN A 165 -5.24 -15.10 13.50
C GLN A 165 -4.84 -14.12 14.63
N LYS A 166 -4.30 -12.94 14.28
CA LYS A 166 -3.97 -11.83 15.20
C LYS A 166 -3.04 -12.21 16.35
N GLY A 167 -2.24 -13.27 16.22
CA GLY A 167 -1.22 -13.63 17.21
C GLY A 167 0.17 -13.08 16.90
N VAL A 168 0.36 -12.52 15.69
CA VAL A 168 1.57 -11.80 15.27
C VAL A 168 1.22 -10.33 15.09
N VAL A 169 2.03 -9.46 15.68
CA VAL A 169 1.86 -8.00 15.66
C VAL A 169 3.04 -7.31 14.98
N LYS A 170 2.86 -6.03 14.65
CA LYS A 170 3.91 -5.21 14.03
C LYS A 170 5.22 -5.20 14.84
N GLU A 171 5.13 -5.24 16.16
CA GLU A 171 6.26 -5.19 17.09
C GLU A 171 7.10 -6.47 17.05
N ASP A 172 6.54 -7.59 16.58
CA ASP A 172 7.27 -8.84 16.38
C ASP A 172 8.32 -8.73 15.25
N PHE A 173 8.27 -7.66 14.44
CA PHE A 173 9.19 -7.42 13.33
C PHE A 173 10.19 -6.29 13.62
N PRO A 174 11.44 -6.41 13.11
CA PRO A 174 12.44 -5.34 13.12
C PRO A 174 11.93 -4.04 12.46
N GLU A 175 12.29 -2.88 13.03
CA GLU A 175 11.71 -1.59 12.63
C GLU A 175 11.92 -1.24 11.15
N ASP A 176 13.09 -1.59 10.63
CA ASP A 176 13.54 -1.33 9.26
C ASP A 176 12.67 -2.01 8.20
N ILE A 177 12.06 -3.15 8.54
CA ILE A 177 11.25 -3.94 7.59
C ILE A 177 9.74 -3.89 7.86
N ARG A 178 9.29 -3.24 8.94
CA ARG A 178 7.85 -3.22 9.32
C ARG A 178 6.93 -2.74 8.18
N LEU A 179 7.34 -1.71 7.44
CA LEU A 179 6.56 -1.18 6.32
C LEU A 179 6.50 -2.17 5.15
N THR A 180 7.60 -2.86 4.88
CA THR A 180 7.67 -3.87 3.83
C THR A 180 6.87 -5.12 4.21
N VAL A 181 6.96 -5.57 5.46
CA VAL A 181 6.15 -6.69 5.97
C VAL A 181 4.66 -6.35 5.88
N GLN A 182 4.25 -5.13 6.24
CA GLN A 182 2.87 -4.68 6.10
C GLN A 182 2.34 -4.80 4.67
N GLN A 183 3.16 -4.46 3.67
CA GLN A 183 2.78 -4.55 2.26
C GLN A 183 2.37 -5.98 1.86
N PHE A 184 2.95 -7.00 2.51
CA PHE A 184 2.67 -8.41 2.21
C PHE A 184 1.67 -9.05 3.17
N ALA A 185 1.70 -8.68 4.45
CA ALA A 185 0.87 -9.23 5.52
C ALA A 185 -0.59 -8.75 5.46
N GLY A 186 -0.85 -7.63 4.77
CA GLY A 186 -2.19 -7.04 4.69
C GLY A 186 -2.65 -6.36 5.98
N PRO A 187 -3.95 -6.01 6.10
CA PRO A 187 -4.47 -5.23 7.22
C PRO A 187 -4.45 -5.98 8.57
N GLY A 188 -4.34 -7.31 8.54
CA GLY A 188 -4.30 -8.15 9.75
C GLY A 188 -3.17 -7.79 10.72
N LEU A 189 -2.03 -7.32 10.20
CA LEU A 189 -0.87 -6.92 11.00
C LEU A 189 -1.12 -5.66 11.88
N TRP A 190 -2.10 -4.84 11.54
CA TRP A 190 -2.45 -3.60 12.26
C TRP A 190 -3.56 -3.81 13.30
N SER A 191 -4.08 -5.03 13.39
CA SER A 191 -5.05 -5.37 14.43
C SER A 191 -4.36 -5.56 15.76
N ASP A 192 -5.01 -5.13 16.83
CA ASP A 192 -4.56 -5.45 18.19
C ASP A 192 -4.44 -6.98 18.34
N PRO A 193 -3.44 -7.46 19.10
CA PRO A 193 -3.22 -8.89 19.30
C PRO A 193 -4.48 -9.52 19.89
N SER A 194 -4.98 -10.57 19.25
CA SER A 194 -6.14 -11.26 19.78
C SER A 194 -5.76 -12.12 20.98
N PRO A 195 -6.65 -12.23 21.98
CA PRO A 195 -6.44 -13.08 23.12
C PRO A 195 -6.55 -14.59 22.81
N ILE A 196 -6.64 -15.00 21.54
CA ILE A 196 -6.97 -16.38 21.12
C ILE A 196 -6.00 -17.41 21.72
N CYS A 197 -4.75 -17.01 22.00
CA CYS A 197 -3.73 -17.90 22.57
C CYS A 197 -3.45 -17.71 24.08
N LEU A 198 -4.17 -16.82 24.76
CA LEU A 198 -4.03 -16.57 26.21
C LEU A 198 -4.31 -17.79 27.12
N PRO A 199 -5.21 -18.74 26.79
CA PRO A 199 -5.43 -19.90 27.67
C PRO A 199 -4.22 -20.83 27.76
N ARG A 200 -3.34 -20.85 26.76
CA ARG A 200 -2.21 -21.79 26.68
C ARG A 200 -0.94 -21.26 27.34
N GLN A 201 -0.71 -19.94 27.29
CA GLN A 201 0.44 -19.31 27.96
C GLN A 201 0.38 -19.41 29.49
N ARG A 202 -0.83 -19.43 30.09
CA ARG A 202 -0.99 -19.65 31.53
C ARG A 202 -0.67 -21.09 31.96
N ALA A 203 -0.95 -22.07 31.10
CA ALA A 203 -0.70 -23.49 31.42
C ALA A 203 0.80 -23.85 31.36
N THR A 204 1.57 -23.24 30.45
CA THR A 204 3.03 -23.40 30.40
C THR A 204 3.74 -22.59 31.48
N ALA A 205 3.26 -21.41 31.84
CA ALA A 205 3.79 -20.61 32.95
C ALA A 205 3.57 -21.27 34.33
N SER A 206 2.47 -22.01 34.51
CA SER A 206 2.16 -22.72 35.76
C SER A 206 2.90 -24.06 35.93
N ARG A 207 3.75 -24.44 34.97
CA ARG A 207 4.52 -25.71 34.95
C ARG A 207 6.02 -25.52 35.15
N LYS A 208 6.47 -24.30 35.48
CA LYS A 208 7.83 -23.99 35.92
C LYS A 208 7.85 -23.77 37.42
#